data_AF-A0A9P7Y694-F1
#
_entry.id   AF-A0A9P7Y694-F1
#
_cell.length_a   1.000
_cell.length_b   1.000
_cell.length_c   1.000
_cell.angle_alpha   90.00
_cell.angle_beta   90.00
_cell.angle_gamma   90.00
#
_symmetry.space_group_name_H-M   'P 1'
#
loop_
_entity.id
_entity.type
_entity.pdbx_description
1 polymer ?
#
loop_
_entity_poly.entity_id
_entity_poly.type
_entity_poly.pdbx_seq_one_letter_code
_entity_poly.pdbx_strand_id
1 'polypeptide(L)'
;MTSEMEIPEVPVLPPRTGISYLAEGAANIVYRISVPYPTPPPSAIEQYGDNTPPPAESHETAGVTERNKELLIYDKKLLRLRKNLPTTLPCAVSQRNWLRLVVPLFSPEQIVQQCLVQLGPSDAIAKLNKELYGWETYEYPVKESLQSVDLRPTKRHGIYLAEDEHGLLVTDMTPGYLGEEVIEFKPKWLAQSPAAPPNSKRCRQCARQARADAESLFDGSGRLAQYFCPLNLVGGGNMALVASQMETNPTKRKRLQRWLETNKLLPRLRDAQVELDPKGVFETDLSEENIRLAMTLRDCTVFLRLPPNEKDDHTIEARLGDLDLKSEDKFDYWLLTEKQLIDEGWYTGNENQQLRQPINCALSQQYISLDSASDS
;
A
#
# COMPACT_ATOMS: atom_id res chain seq x y z
N MET A 1 -6.10 -38.09 -10.43
CA MET A 1 -4.68 -37.84 -10.10
C MET A 1 -4.56 -36.39 -9.70
N THR A 2 -4.67 -36.12 -8.41
CA THR A 2 -4.44 -34.81 -7.81
C THR A 2 -2.94 -34.56 -7.87
N SER A 3 -2.51 -33.70 -8.80
CA SER A 3 -1.17 -33.12 -8.75
C SER A 3 -1.04 -32.42 -7.41
N GLU A 4 -0.28 -32.98 -6.49
CA GLU A 4 0.27 -32.24 -5.36
C GLU A 4 1.01 -31.04 -5.97
N MET A 5 0.43 -29.85 -5.86
CA MET A 5 1.19 -28.63 -6.14
C MET A 5 2.28 -28.59 -5.07
N GLU A 6 3.53 -28.84 -5.48
CA GLU A 6 4.70 -28.55 -4.65
C GLU A 6 4.53 -27.13 -4.10
N ILE A 7 4.39 -27.02 -2.78
CA ILE A 7 4.42 -25.72 -2.12
C ILE A 7 5.85 -25.20 -2.36
N PRO A 8 6.03 -24.08 -3.08
CA PRO A 8 7.36 -23.54 -3.30
C PRO A 8 8.06 -23.37 -1.95
N GLU A 9 9.28 -23.87 -1.83
CA GLU A 9 10.06 -23.74 -0.60
C GLU A 9 10.15 -22.26 -0.23
N VAL A 10 9.79 -21.94 1.02
CA VAL A 10 9.81 -20.56 1.51
C VAL A 10 11.28 -20.16 1.69
N PRO A 11 11.78 -19.12 0.99
CA PRO A 11 13.17 -18.73 1.08
C PRO A 11 13.51 -18.26 2.50
N VAL A 12 14.71 -18.56 2.97
CA VAL A 12 15.22 -18.12 4.27
C VAL A 12 16.02 -16.83 4.10
N LEU A 13 15.66 -15.78 4.85
CA LEU A 13 16.37 -14.52 4.83
C LEU A 13 17.85 -14.76 5.19
N PRO A 14 18.81 -14.41 4.31
CA PRO A 14 20.20 -14.79 4.53
C PRO A 14 20.76 -14.19 5.83
N PRO A 15 21.59 -14.95 6.57
CA PRO A 15 22.29 -14.41 7.72
C PRO A 15 23.09 -13.17 7.33
N ARG A 16 23.10 -12.14 8.19
CA ARG A 16 23.77 -10.84 7.97
C ARG A 16 23.13 -9.95 6.88
N THR A 17 21.89 -10.22 6.47
CA THR A 17 21.12 -9.25 5.68
C THR A 17 21.07 -7.91 6.43
N GLY A 18 21.52 -6.84 5.79
CA GLY A 18 21.35 -5.49 6.31
C GLY A 18 19.88 -5.10 6.20
N ILE A 19 19.26 -4.66 7.28
CA ILE A 19 17.85 -4.25 7.33
C ILE A 19 17.83 -2.79 7.79
N SER A 20 17.27 -1.90 6.98
CA SER A 20 17.15 -0.48 7.33
C SER A 20 15.71 0.00 7.16
N TYR A 21 15.23 0.76 8.13
CA TYR A 21 13.86 1.28 8.12
C TYR A 21 13.61 2.15 6.88
N LEU A 22 12.45 1.94 6.25
CA LEU A 22 12.01 2.74 5.12
C LEU A 22 10.78 3.57 5.47
N ALA A 23 9.71 2.90 5.92
CA ALA A 23 8.43 3.54 6.19
C ALA A 23 7.55 2.67 7.10
N GLU A 24 6.53 3.25 7.70
CA GLU A 24 5.53 2.49 8.45
C GLU A 24 4.08 2.94 8.21
N GLY A 25 3.22 1.95 8.04
CA GLY A 25 1.77 2.12 7.98
C GLY A 25 1.12 1.96 9.35
N ALA A 26 -0.20 1.78 9.37
CA ALA A 26 -0.91 1.47 10.62
C ALA A 26 -0.61 0.05 11.14
N ALA A 27 -0.46 -0.91 10.22
CA ALA A 27 -0.37 -2.33 10.54
C ALA A 27 1.02 -2.95 10.32
N ASN A 28 1.87 -2.32 9.51
CA ASN A 28 3.14 -2.90 9.07
C ASN A 28 4.26 -1.86 9.07
N ILE A 29 5.50 -2.33 9.16
CA ILE A 29 6.72 -1.56 8.93
C ILE A 29 7.43 -2.18 7.73
N VAL A 30 7.95 -1.33 6.85
CA VAL A 30 8.67 -1.72 5.63
C VAL A 30 10.12 -1.30 5.79
N TYR A 31 11.01 -2.21 5.40
CA TYR A 31 12.46 -2.07 5.50
C TYR A 31 13.10 -2.29 4.13
N ARG A 32 14.17 -1.56 3.84
CA ARG A 32 15.10 -1.93 2.77
C ARG A 32 15.97 -3.09 3.26
N ILE A 33 16.27 -4.01 2.36
CA ILE A 33 17.19 -5.10 2.62
C ILE A 33 18.41 -5.02 1.71
N SER A 34 19.58 -5.30 2.27
CA SER A 34 20.82 -5.48 1.53
C SER A 34 21.36 -6.86 1.85
N VAL A 35 21.22 -7.75 0.87
CA VAL A 35 21.68 -9.14 1.00
C VAL A 35 23.11 -9.20 0.46
N PRO A 36 24.10 -9.54 1.31
CA PRO A 36 25.48 -9.63 0.86
C PRO A 36 25.66 -10.80 -0.11
N TYR A 37 26.33 -10.57 -1.23
CA TYR A 37 26.82 -11.69 -2.06
C TYR A 37 27.88 -12.46 -1.27
N PRO A 38 27.88 -13.80 -1.33
CA PRO A 38 28.94 -14.59 -0.72
C PRO A 38 30.27 -14.19 -1.37
N THR A 39 31.19 -13.64 -0.56
CA THR A 39 32.58 -13.50 -0.98
C THR A 39 33.12 -14.94 -1.10
N PRO A 40 33.77 -15.32 -2.22
CA PRO A 40 34.45 -16.61 -2.26
C PRO A 40 35.41 -16.68 -1.06
N PRO A 41 35.55 -17.84 -0.40
CA PRO A 41 36.55 -17.99 0.64
C PRO A 41 37.90 -17.57 0.05
N PRO A 42 38.72 -16.79 0.78
CA PRO A 42 40.06 -16.45 0.30
C PRO A 42 40.76 -17.76 -0.03
N SER A 43 41.20 -17.90 -1.28
CA SER A 43 41.96 -19.06 -1.73
C SER A 43 43.18 -19.19 -0.85
N ALA A 44 43.19 -20.19 0.05
CA ALA A 44 44.34 -20.54 0.86
C ALA A 44 45.37 -21.21 -0.05
N ILE A 45 46.11 -20.40 -0.82
CA ILE A 45 47.33 -20.85 -1.47
C ILE A 45 48.43 -19.90 -1.04
N GLU A 46 49.00 -20.19 0.13
CA GLU A 46 50.36 -19.78 0.43
C GLU A 46 51.29 -20.55 -0.52
N GLN A 47 51.87 -19.83 -1.49
CA GLN A 47 52.99 -20.26 -2.32
C GLN A 47 52.75 -21.50 -3.21
N TYR A 48 52.49 -21.27 -4.49
CA TYR A 48 52.77 -22.27 -5.51
C TYR A 48 54.28 -22.48 -5.59
N GLY A 49 54.76 -23.67 -5.21
CA GLY A 49 56.14 -24.09 -5.53
C GLY A 49 56.27 -24.40 -7.02
N ASP A 50 57.48 -24.24 -7.56
CA ASP A 50 57.86 -24.31 -8.99
C ASP A 50 57.43 -25.58 -9.77
N ASN A 51 56.84 -26.58 -9.10
CA ASN A 51 56.44 -27.86 -9.69
C ASN A 51 54.97 -28.25 -9.46
N THR A 52 54.09 -27.32 -9.08
CA THR A 52 52.66 -27.63 -8.88
C THR A 52 51.89 -27.39 -10.19
N PRO A 53 51.16 -28.37 -10.75
CA PRO A 53 50.29 -28.14 -11.91
C PRO A 53 49.27 -27.05 -11.59
N PRO A 54 48.89 -26.19 -12.57
CA PRO A 54 47.82 -25.22 -12.36
C PRO A 54 46.55 -25.94 -11.90
N PRO A 55 45.72 -25.32 -11.03
CA PRO A 55 44.51 -25.96 -10.53
C PRO A 55 43.67 -26.39 -11.73
N ALA A 56 43.32 -27.68 -11.79
CA ALA A 56 42.23 -28.11 -12.66
C ALA A 56 41.00 -27.29 -12.25
N GLU A 57 40.34 -26.65 -13.23
CA GLU A 57 39.10 -25.92 -13.02
C GLU A 57 38.11 -26.82 -12.30
N SER A 58 37.99 -26.66 -10.97
CA SER A 58 37.07 -27.43 -10.16
C SER A 58 35.66 -26.99 -10.52
N HIS A 59 34.72 -27.94 -10.44
CA HIS A 59 33.28 -27.82 -10.65
C HIS A 59 32.55 -26.76 -9.76
N GLU A 60 33.26 -25.79 -9.19
CA GLU A 60 32.75 -24.75 -8.28
C GLU A 60 31.97 -23.63 -9.00
N THR A 61 32.19 -23.42 -10.30
CA THR A 61 31.47 -22.42 -11.10
C THR A 61 29.97 -22.70 -11.19
N ALA A 62 29.54 -23.97 -11.19
CA ALA A 62 28.12 -24.31 -11.22
C ALA A 62 27.39 -23.93 -9.92
N GLY A 63 28.01 -24.16 -8.75
CA GLY A 63 27.40 -23.86 -7.45
C GLY A 63 27.31 -22.37 -7.11
N VAL A 64 28.25 -21.56 -7.61
CA VAL A 64 28.19 -20.09 -7.50
C VAL A 64 27.08 -19.53 -8.39
N THR A 65 26.86 -20.11 -9.57
CA THR A 65 25.82 -19.64 -10.50
C THR A 65 24.41 -19.95 -10.00
N GLU A 66 24.18 -21.11 -9.38
CA GLU A 66 22.88 -21.46 -8.77
C GLU A 66 22.59 -20.63 -7.50
N ARG A 67 23.55 -20.44 -6.58
CA ARG A 67 23.35 -19.53 -5.43
C ARG A 67 23.11 -18.09 -5.84
N ASN A 68 23.75 -17.62 -6.91
CA ASN A 68 23.47 -16.29 -7.44
C ASN A 68 22.03 -16.17 -7.97
N LYS A 69 21.44 -17.25 -8.50
CA LYS A 69 20.02 -17.29 -8.87
C LYS A 69 19.10 -17.29 -7.65
N GLU A 70 19.46 -18.02 -6.58
CA GLU A 70 18.70 -18.02 -5.32
C GLU A 70 18.62 -16.62 -4.70
N LEU A 71 19.68 -15.81 -4.83
CA LEU A 71 19.70 -14.43 -4.31
C LEU A 71 18.85 -13.45 -5.13
N LEU A 72 18.50 -13.78 -6.38
CA LEU A 72 17.65 -12.92 -7.22
C LEU A 72 16.25 -12.72 -6.64
N ILE A 73 15.77 -13.63 -5.77
CA ILE A 73 14.48 -13.46 -5.10
C ILE A 73 14.43 -12.23 -4.20
N TYR A 74 15.59 -11.76 -3.72
CA TYR A 74 15.74 -10.57 -2.89
C TYR A 74 16.01 -9.30 -3.70
N ASP A 75 16.33 -9.43 -4.99
CA ASP A 75 16.59 -8.27 -5.85
C ASP A 75 15.32 -7.43 -6.02
N LYS A 76 15.47 -6.11 -5.86
CA LYS A 76 14.37 -5.13 -5.94
C LYS A 76 13.19 -5.50 -5.04
N LYS A 77 13.48 -6.05 -3.86
CA LYS A 77 12.50 -6.33 -2.81
C LYS A 77 12.72 -5.48 -1.57
N LEU A 78 11.62 -5.24 -0.89
CA LEU A 78 11.59 -4.69 0.47
C LEU A 78 11.11 -5.78 1.43
N LEU A 79 11.53 -5.70 2.68
CA LEU A 79 11.04 -6.56 3.74
C LEU A 79 9.90 -5.86 4.48
N ARG A 80 8.73 -6.48 4.49
CA ARG A 80 7.54 -6.01 5.21
C ARG A 80 7.28 -6.90 6.41
N LEU A 81 7.25 -6.28 7.59
CA LEU A 81 7.03 -6.95 8.87
C LEU A 81 5.77 -6.39 9.54
N ARG A 82 4.98 -7.26 10.15
CA ARG A 82 3.72 -6.87 10.80
C ARG A 82 3.96 -6.29 12.19
N LYS A 83 3.12 -5.34 12.58
CA LYS A 83 3.05 -4.81 13.94
C LYS A 83 2.26 -5.73 14.85
N ASN A 84 2.57 -5.68 16.14
CA ASN A 84 1.86 -6.37 17.20
C ASN A 84 0.54 -5.64 17.52
N LEU A 85 -0.49 -5.97 16.76
CA LEU A 85 -1.83 -5.41 16.90
C LEU A 85 -2.85 -6.56 16.85
N PRO A 86 -3.97 -6.47 17.60
CA PRO A 86 -5.01 -7.50 17.55
C PRO A 86 -5.63 -7.63 16.16
N THR A 87 -5.59 -6.56 15.35
CA THR A 87 -6.17 -6.53 14.01
C THR A 87 -5.22 -7.00 12.90
N THR A 88 -4.01 -7.46 13.22
CA THR A 88 -3.07 -8.02 12.24
C THR A 88 -3.03 -9.54 12.33
N LEU A 89 -2.97 -10.19 11.17
CA LEU A 89 -2.83 -11.64 11.09
C LEU A 89 -1.35 -12.03 10.94
N PRO A 90 -0.94 -13.23 11.37
CA PRO A 90 0.37 -13.77 11.04
C PRO A 90 0.67 -13.71 9.54
N CYS A 91 1.92 -13.45 9.16
CA CYS A 91 2.31 -13.22 7.77
C CYS A 91 1.92 -14.38 6.84
N ALA A 92 2.06 -15.63 7.29
CA ALA A 92 1.66 -16.82 6.52
C ALA A 92 0.14 -16.86 6.23
N VAL A 93 -0.69 -16.43 7.18
CA VAL A 93 -2.14 -16.35 7.01
C VAL A 93 -2.50 -15.20 6.07
N SER A 94 -1.87 -14.02 6.24
CA SER A 94 -2.10 -12.89 5.34
C SER A 94 -1.73 -13.24 3.89
N GLN A 95 -0.59 -13.91 3.67
CA GLN A 95 -0.17 -14.35 2.33
C GLN A 95 -1.17 -15.32 1.70
N ARG A 96 -1.65 -16.30 2.47
CA ARG A 96 -2.64 -17.27 1.98
C ARG A 96 -3.94 -16.58 1.53
N ASN A 97 -4.41 -15.61 2.33
CA ASN A 97 -5.58 -14.81 1.97
C ASN A 97 -5.32 -13.96 0.72
N TRP A 98 -4.16 -13.32 0.62
CA TRP A 98 -3.78 -12.55 -0.56
C TRP A 98 -3.76 -13.41 -1.84
N LEU A 99 -3.13 -14.60 -1.80
CA LEU A 99 -3.09 -15.53 -2.93
C LEU A 99 -4.49 -16.01 -3.35
N ARG A 100 -5.37 -16.30 -2.39
CA ARG A 100 -6.71 -16.83 -2.68
C ARG A 100 -7.70 -15.76 -3.12
N LEU A 101 -7.64 -14.58 -2.51
CA LEU A 101 -8.68 -13.55 -2.63
C LEU A 101 -8.27 -12.40 -3.54
N VAL A 102 -7.00 -11.98 -3.51
CA VAL A 102 -6.54 -10.77 -4.20
C VAL A 102 -5.97 -11.09 -5.58
N VAL A 103 -5.09 -12.10 -5.67
CA VAL A 103 -4.43 -12.48 -6.93
C VAL A 103 -5.42 -12.78 -8.07
N PRO A 104 -6.55 -13.48 -7.85
CA PRO A 104 -7.50 -13.73 -8.94
C PRO A 104 -8.20 -12.48 -9.50
N LEU A 105 -8.18 -11.36 -8.77
CA LEU A 105 -8.89 -10.15 -9.17
C LEU A 105 -8.10 -9.28 -10.16
N PHE A 106 -6.77 -9.37 -10.16
CA PHE A 106 -5.88 -8.44 -10.88
C PHE A 106 -4.77 -9.19 -11.61
N SER A 107 -4.23 -8.61 -12.68
CA SER A 107 -3.03 -9.18 -13.30
C SER A 107 -1.80 -9.01 -12.38
N PRO A 108 -0.76 -9.85 -12.51
CA PRO A 108 0.43 -9.75 -11.66
C PRO A 108 1.12 -8.37 -11.71
N GLU A 109 1.02 -7.67 -12.83
CA GLU A 109 1.59 -6.34 -13.07
C GLU A 109 0.78 -5.22 -12.40
N GLN A 110 -0.48 -5.49 -12.01
CA GLN A 110 -1.40 -4.53 -11.40
C GLN A 110 -1.34 -4.50 -9.88
N ILE A 111 -0.62 -5.44 -9.25
CA ILE A 111 -0.51 -5.55 -7.81
C ILE A 111 0.96 -5.61 -7.39
N VAL A 112 1.27 -5.07 -6.21
CA VAL A 112 2.57 -5.25 -5.57
C VAL A 112 2.71 -6.73 -5.24
N GLN A 113 3.62 -7.40 -5.95
CA GLN A 113 3.87 -8.81 -5.74
C GLN A 113 4.51 -9.03 -4.37
N GLN A 114 4.06 -10.07 -3.69
CA GLN A 114 4.58 -10.44 -2.38
C GLN A 114 4.73 -11.96 -2.24
N CYS A 115 5.76 -12.39 -1.50
CA CYS A 115 5.96 -13.77 -1.11
C CYS A 115 6.46 -13.84 0.34
N LEU A 116 6.29 -15.02 0.96
CA LEU A 116 6.82 -15.27 2.29
C LEU A 116 8.35 -15.37 2.24
N VAL A 117 8.98 -14.93 3.32
CA VAL A 117 10.38 -15.21 3.63
C VAL A 117 10.46 -15.62 5.09
N GLN A 118 11.20 -16.69 5.37
CA GLN A 118 11.46 -17.10 6.74
C GLN A 118 12.51 -16.16 7.34
N LEU A 119 12.24 -15.61 8.53
CA LEU A 119 13.17 -14.68 9.20
C LEU A 119 14.36 -15.39 9.86
N GLY A 120 14.46 -16.72 9.71
CA GLY A 120 15.46 -17.59 10.32
C GLY A 120 15.34 -17.65 11.86
N PRO A 121 16.19 -18.42 12.54
CA PRO A 121 16.27 -18.46 14.02
C PRO A 121 16.93 -17.19 14.60
N SER A 122 16.68 -16.03 13.98
CA SER A 122 17.35 -14.78 14.29
C SER A 122 16.57 -13.96 15.33
N ASP A 123 17.32 -13.24 16.17
CA ASP A 123 16.81 -12.19 17.04
C ASP A 123 16.48 -10.89 16.26
N ALA A 124 16.20 -10.99 14.95
CA ALA A 124 16.00 -9.83 14.09
C ALA A 124 14.82 -8.97 14.55
N ILE A 125 13.67 -9.58 14.85
CA ILE A 125 12.50 -8.85 15.38
C ILE A 125 12.84 -8.14 16.70
N ALA A 126 13.49 -8.85 17.62
CA ALA A 126 13.91 -8.27 18.90
C ALA A 126 14.90 -7.09 18.72
N LYS A 127 15.87 -7.22 17.82
CA LYS A 127 16.84 -6.16 17.47
C LYS A 127 16.15 -4.93 16.87
N LEU A 128 15.26 -5.14 15.90
CA LEU A 128 14.50 -4.07 15.26
C LEU A 128 13.58 -3.36 16.26
N ASN A 129 12.92 -4.11 17.15
CA ASN A 129 12.10 -3.53 18.22
C ASN A 129 12.94 -2.71 19.21
N LYS A 130 14.16 -3.15 19.55
CA LYS A 130 15.09 -2.38 20.37
C LYS A 130 15.52 -1.07 19.70
N GLU A 131 15.75 -1.09 18.38
CA GLU A 131 16.05 0.10 17.59
C GLU A 131 14.87 1.09 17.59
N LEU A 132 13.66 0.61 17.31
CA LEU A 132 12.43 1.43 17.35
C LEU A 132 12.22 2.08 18.72
N TYR A 133 12.41 1.32 19.80
CA TYR A 133 12.33 1.84 21.17
C TYR A 133 13.40 2.89 21.46
N GLY A 134 14.63 2.69 20.96
CA GLY A 134 15.69 3.67 21.05
C GLY A 134 15.27 5.01 20.45
N TRP A 135 14.70 5.02 19.24
CA TRP A 135 14.26 6.25 18.58
C TRP A 135 13.17 7.02 19.32
N GLU A 136 12.40 6.35 20.17
CA GLU A 136 11.35 6.96 20.99
C GLU A 136 11.89 7.55 22.29
N THR A 137 13.05 7.09 22.77
CA THR A 137 13.59 7.40 24.09
C THR A 137 14.83 8.27 24.10
N TYR A 138 15.54 8.41 22.96
CA TYR A 138 16.69 9.32 22.88
C TYR A 138 16.25 10.80 22.86
N GLU A 139 16.80 11.56 23.81
CA GLU A 139 16.58 13.00 24.02
C GLU A 139 17.03 13.86 22.81
N TYR A 140 17.93 13.31 21.99
CA TYR A 140 18.34 13.83 20.68
C TYR A 140 18.37 12.66 19.69
N PRO A 141 17.57 12.66 18.61
CA PRO A 141 17.61 11.62 17.59
C PRO A 141 18.90 11.72 16.77
N VAL A 142 20.01 11.20 17.31
CA VAL A 142 21.30 11.17 16.60
C VAL A 142 21.26 10.09 15.53
N LYS A 143 21.51 10.49 14.27
CA LYS A 143 21.55 9.62 13.10
C LYS A 143 22.88 9.69 12.38
N GLU A 144 23.45 8.52 12.09
CA GLU A 144 24.30 8.31 10.92
C GLU A 144 23.42 8.00 9.69
N SER A 145 22.70 9.00 9.14
CA SER A 145 22.30 8.99 7.71
C SER A 145 21.72 10.34 7.27
N LEU A 146 22.21 10.82 6.14
CA LEU A 146 22.14 12.21 5.64
C LEU A 146 20.85 12.58 4.86
N GLN A 147 19.66 12.07 5.18
CA GLN A 147 18.43 12.53 4.50
C GLN A 147 17.23 12.68 5.46
N SER A 148 16.90 13.94 5.75
CA SER A 148 15.68 14.49 6.37
C SER A 148 14.92 13.66 7.43
N VAL A 149 15.16 13.98 8.71
CA VAL A 149 14.24 13.81 9.85
C VAL A 149 13.54 12.43 9.96
N ASP A 150 14.28 11.31 9.97
CA ASP A 150 13.67 10.01 10.31
C ASP A 150 13.43 9.86 11.83
N LEU A 151 12.65 10.77 12.38
CA LEU A 151 11.95 10.52 13.63
C LEU A 151 10.75 9.63 13.31
N ARG A 152 10.67 8.51 14.02
CA ARG A 152 9.46 7.69 14.04
C ARG A 152 8.26 8.61 14.36
N PRO A 153 7.19 8.66 13.54
CA PRO A 153 6.10 9.59 13.81
C PRO A 153 5.46 9.34 15.18
N THR A 154 5.25 10.38 15.99
CA THR A 154 4.76 10.25 17.38
C THR A 154 3.48 9.41 17.50
N LYS A 155 2.57 9.53 16.53
CA LYS A 155 1.34 8.72 16.45
C LYS A 155 1.57 7.20 16.27
N ARG A 156 2.82 6.77 16.09
CA ARG A 156 3.23 5.37 15.91
C ARG A 156 4.02 4.84 17.10
N HIS A 157 4.38 5.69 18.06
CA HIS A 157 5.14 5.30 19.25
C HIS A 157 4.39 4.27 20.10
N GLY A 158 5.14 3.40 20.79
CA GLY A 158 4.58 2.36 21.66
C GLY A 158 3.97 1.15 20.94
N ILE A 159 3.98 1.11 19.61
CA ILE A 159 3.54 -0.06 18.82
C ILE A 159 4.77 -0.66 18.12
N TYR A 160 5.06 -1.94 18.35
CA TYR A 160 6.27 -2.59 17.85
C TYR A 160 5.95 -3.75 16.90
N LEU A 161 6.96 -4.38 16.32
CA LEU A 161 6.79 -5.58 15.50
C LEU A 161 6.30 -6.75 16.37
N ALA A 162 5.46 -7.59 15.77
CA ALA A 162 5.04 -8.83 16.40
C ALA A 162 6.09 -9.91 16.19
N GLU A 163 6.18 -10.85 17.14
CA GLU A 163 6.87 -12.11 16.88
C GLU A 163 6.13 -12.88 15.77
N ASP A 164 6.86 -13.23 14.72
CA ASP A 164 6.38 -13.98 13.57
C ASP A 164 7.56 -14.74 12.95
N GLU A 165 7.34 -15.97 12.53
CA GLU A 165 8.37 -16.78 11.86
C GLU A 165 8.68 -16.25 10.46
N HIS A 166 7.74 -15.49 9.88
CA HIS A 166 7.79 -15.03 8.50
C HIS A 166 7.70 -13.50 8.40
N GLY A 167 8.41 -12.97 7.41
CA GLY A 167 8.13 -11.67 6.83
C GLY A 167 7.53 -11.81 5.43
N LEU A 168 7.29 -10.69 4.78
CA LEU A 168 6.94 -10.65 3.36
C LEU A 168 8.02 -9.91 2.57
N LEU A 169 8.53 -10.53 1.51
CA LEU A 169 9.27 -9.81 0.47
C LEU A 169 8.25 -9.19 -0.48
N VAL A 170 8.28 -7.87 -0.61
CA VAL A 170 7.36 -7.12 -1.48
C VAL A 170 8.14 -6.44 -2.59
N THR A 171 7.57 -6.33 -3.79
CA THR A 171 8.18 -5.56 -4.89
C THR A 171 8.47 -4.13 -4.45
N ASP A 172 9.71 -3.69 -4.63
CA ASP A 172 10.12 -2.32 -4.35
C ASP A 172 9.50 -1.35 -5.37
N MET A 173 8.57 -0.52 -4.88
CA MET A 173 7.93 0.56 -5.65
C MET A 173 8.45 1.95 -5.25
N THR A 174 9.60 2.02 -4.57
CA THR A 174 10.25 3.30 -4.23
C THR A 174 10.92 3.93 -5.46
N PRO A 175 11.22 5.23 -5.44
CA PRO A 175 11.98 5.89 -6.51
C PRO A 175 13.31 5.16 -6.77
N GLY A 176 13.53 4.71 -8.01
CA GLY A 176 14.78 4.08 -8.41
C GLY A 176 15.94 5.07 -8.54
N TYR A 177 17.17 4.56 -8.58
CA TYR A 177 18.40 5.38 -8.65
C TYR A 177 18.61 6.12 -9.99
N LEU A 178 17.80 5.82 -11.01
CA LEU A 178 17.93 6.38 -12.36
C LEU A 178 17.04 7.61 -12.60
N GLY A 179 16.53 8.24 -11.54
CA GLY A 179 15.64 9.40 -11.65
C GLY A 179 14.19 9.04 -11.91
N GLU A 180 13.78 7.82 -11.57
CA GLU A 180 12.36 7.45 -11.52
C GLU A 180 11.67 8.21 -10.39
N GLU A 181 10.42 8.61 -10.60
CA GLU A 181 9.62 9.27 -9.58
C GLU A 181 8.40 8.41 -9.23
N VAL A 182 7.86 8.58 -8.02
CA VAL A 182 6.68 7.83 -7.58
C VAL A 182 5.57 8.79 -7.18
N ILE A 183 4.35 8.47 -7.57
CA ILE A 183 3.11 9.06 -7.03
C ILE A 183 2.41 7.96 -6.25
N GLU A 184 2.13 8.22 -4.98
CA GLU A 184 1.39 7.33 -4.10
C GLU A 184 0.06 7.99 -3.70
N PHE A 185 -1.05 7.27 -3.85
CA PHE A 185 -2.34 7.75 -3.35
C PHE A 185 -3.30 6.61 -3.01
N LYS A 186 -4.26 6.88 -2.13
CA LYS A 186 -5.36 5.94 -1.85
C LYS A 186 -6.58 6.29 -2.71
N PRO A 187 -7.04 5.41 -3.62
CA PRO A 187 -8.18 5.70 -4.51
C PRO A 187 -9.52 5.74 -3.77
N LYS A 188 -9.61 5.11 -2.59
CA LYS A 188 -10.82 5.04 -1.76
C LYS A 188 -11.99 4.34 -2.47
N TRP A 189 -13.22 4.77 -2.18
CA TRP A 189 -14.45 4.18 -2.70
C TRP A 189 -14.72 4.71 -4.11
N LEU A 190 -14.49 3.89 -5.12
CA LEU A 190 -14.63 4.27 -6.54
C LEU A 190 -16.07 4.17 -7.06
N ALA A 191 -16.99 3.67 -6.23
CA ALA A 191 -18.43 3.69 -6.43
C ALA A 191 -19.12 4.28 -5.18
N GLN A 192 -20.35 4.73 -5.33
CA GLN A 192 -21.14 5.20 -4.19
C GLN A 192 -21.42 4.04 -3.22
N SER A 193 -21.47 4.32 -1.92
CA SER A 193 -21.88 3.33 -0.93
C SER A 193 -23.30 2.83 -1.23
N PRO A 194 -23.55 1.51 -1.27
CA PRO A 194 -24.90 0.98 -1.46
C PRO A 194 -25.90 1.44 -0.38
N ALA A 195 -25.40 1.74 0.82
CA ALA A 195 -26.19 2.23 1.94
C ALA A 195 -26.44 3.76 1.90
N ALA A 196 -25.85 4.48 0.94
CA ALA A 196 -26.02 5.93 0.86
C ALA A 196 -27.48 6.29 0.48
N PRO A 197 -28.06 7.36 1.07
CA PRO A 197 -29.40 7.80 0.71
C PRO A 197 -29.53 8.14 -0.79
N PRO A 198 -30.69 7.88 -1.44
CA PRO A 198 -30.86 8.16 -2.88
C PRO A 198 -30.62 9.62 -3.30
N ASN A 199 -30.90 10.57 -2.40
CA ASN A 199 -30.69 12.01 -2.61
C ASN A 199 -29.30 12.49 -2.15
N SER A 200 -28.32 11.59 -2.08
CA SER A 200 -26.94 11.93 -1.71
C SER A 200 -26.32 12.95 -2.66
N LYS A 201 -25.74 14.00 -2.08
CA LYS A 201 -24.95 15.02 -2.79
C LYS A 201 -23.45 14.77 -2.69
N ARG A 202 -23.01 13.96 -1.71
CA ARG A 202 -21.62 13.52 -1.51
C ARG A 202 -21.52 12.01 -1.69
N CYS A 203 -20.41 11.53 -2.24
CA CYS A 203 -20.03 10.13 -2.13
C CYS A 203 -19.53 9.86 -0.70
N ARG A 204 -19.41 8.58 -0.31
CA ARG A 204 -18.97 8.21 1.04
C ARG A 204 -17.70 8.92 1.49
N GLN A 205 -16.66 8.96 0.63
CA GLN A 205 -15.40 9.58 1.01
C GLN A 205 -15.53 11.10 1.18
N CYS A 206 -16.31 11.77 0.31
CA CYS A 206 -16.58 13.20 0.46
C CYS A 206 -17.43 13.51 1.71
N ALA A 207 -18.39 12.65 2.06
CA ALA A 207 -19.18 12.78 3.29
C ALA A 207 -18.28 12.62 4.53
N ARG A 208 -17.40 11.61 4.54
CA ARG A 208 -16.42 11.41 5.61
C ARG A 208 -15.46 12.58 5.76
N GLN A 209 -14.97 13.11 4.66
CA GLN A 209 -14.05 14.24 4.69
C GLN A 209 -14.74 15.51 5.18
N ALA A 210 -15.96 15.79 4.72
CA ALA A 210 -16.76 16.91 5.23
C ALA A 210 -16.95 16.83 6.75
N ARG A 211 -17.27 15.64 7.27
CA ARG A 211 -17.37 15.45 8.72
C ARG A 211 -16.05 15.70 9.44
N ALA A 212 -14.94 15.14 8.95
CA ALA A 212 -13.63 15.32 9.56
C ALA A 212 -13.15 16.78 9.51
N ASP A 213 -13.44 17.50 8.43
CA ASP A 213 -13.15 18.93 8.28
C ASP A 213 -13.96 19.75 9.28
N ALA A 214 -15.25 19.43 9.47
CA ALA A 214 -16.09 20.08 10.47
C ALA A 214 -15.59 19.85 11.90
N GLU A 215 -15.20 18.61 12.24
CA GLU A 215 -14.60 18.26 13.53
C GLU A 215 -13.28 19.05 13.75
N SER A 216 -12.44 19.16 12.71
CA SER A 216 -11.15 19.89 12.76
C SER A 216 -11.31 21.42 12.85
N LEU A 217 -12.43 21.95 12.34
CA LEU A 217 -12.76 23.37 12.50
C LEU A 217 -13.33 23.65 13.90
N PHE A 218 -14.11 22.70 14.43
CA PHE A 218 -14.69 22.80 15.76
C PHE A 218 -13.64 22.68 16.88
N ASP A 219 -12.66 21.79 16.74
CA ASP A 219 -11.57 21.59 17.71
C ASP A 219 -10.45 22.65 17.63
N GLY A 220 -10.56 23.60 16.69
CA GLY A 220 -9.62 24.70 16.49
C GLY A 220 -8.29 24.29 15.85
N SER A 221 -8.13 23.04 15.39
CA SER A 221 -6.91 22.61 14.70
C SER A 221 -6.78 23.22 13.29
N GLY A 222 -7.91 23.52 12.64
CA GLY A 222 -7.99 24.26 11.37
C GLY A 222 -7.32 23.59 10.16
N ARG A 223 -6.94 22.31 10.28
CA ARG A 223 -6.23 21.58 9.22
C ARG A 223 -7.21 20.94 8.25
N LEU A 224 -7.59 21.67 7.21
CA LEU A 224 -8.34 21.10 6.09
C LEU A 224 -7.39 20.24 5.23
N ALA A 225 -7.71 18.97 5.08
CA ALA A 225 -6.92 18.07 4.25
C ALA A 225 -7.20 18.35 2.76
N GLN A 226 -6.15 18.39 1.95
CA GLN A 226 -6.33 18.33 0.50
C GLN A 226 -6.92 16.95 0.14
N TYR A 227 -8.05 16.94 -0.55
CA TYR A 227 -8.70 15.71 -1.01
C TYR A 227 -9.28 15.89 -2.41
N PHE A 228 -9.54 14.76 -3.06
CA PHE A 228 -10.27 14.68 -4.33
C PHE A 228 -11.49 13.78 -4.14
N CYS A 229 -12.50 13.93 -4.99
CA CYS A 229 -13.65 13.02 -5.03
C CYS A 229 -13.27 11.72 -5.75
N PRO A 230 -13.28 10.54 -5.09
CA PRO A 230 -12.92 9.26 -5.73
C PRO A 230 -13.72 8.91 -6.98
N LEU A 231 -14.99 9.31 -7.05
CA LEU A 231 -15.84 9.01 -8.21
C LEU A 231 -15.32 9.68 -9.49
N ASN A 232 -14.59 10.80 -9.36
CA ASN A 232 -13.99 11.45 -10.52
C ASN A 232 -12.85 10.63 -11.14
N LEU A 233 -12.29 9.64 -10.45
CA LEU A 233 -11.22 8.77 -10.98
C LEU A 233 -11.72 7.77 -12.04
N VAL A 234 -13.02 7.46 -12.07
CA VAL A 234 -13.60 6.40 -12.92
C VAL A 234 -14.90 6.82 -13.63
N GLY A 235 -15.49 7.96 -13.26
CA GLY A 235 -16.80 8.42 -13.74
C GLY A 235 -16.76 9.49 -14.85
N GLY A 236 -15.66 9.61 -15.59
CA GLY A 236 -15.54 10.62 -16.66
C GLY A 236 -15.44 12.07 -16.15
N GLY A 237 -15.01 12.25 -14.89
CA GLY A 237 -14.79 13.57 -14.30
C GLY A 237 -13.63 14.34 -14.97
N ASN A 238 -13.48 15.62 -14.61
CA ASN A 238 -12.37 16.44 -15.11
C ASN A 238 -11.03 15.94 -14.53
N MET A 239 -10.30 15.13 -15.31
CA MET A 239 -9.02 14.54 -14.88
C MET A 239 -7.94 15.57 -14.59
N ALA A 240 -7.96 16.72 -15.26
CA ALA A 240 -7.03 17.81 -14.97
C ALA A 240 -7.29 18.39 -13.57
N LEU A 241 -8.56 18.53 -13.18
CA LEU A 241 -8.93 18.96 -11.83
C LEU A 241 -8.46 17.93 -10.80
N VAL A 242 -8.77 16.65 -10.99
CA VAL A 242 -8.36 15.56 -10.07
C VAL A 242 -6.84 15.51 -9.92
N ALA A 243 -6.10 15.53 -11.03
CA ALA A 243 -4.64 15.52 -11.00
C ALA A 243 -4.09 16.75 -10.24
N SER A 244 -4.69 17.94 -10.40
CA SER A 244 -4.26 19.14 -9.67
C SER A 244 -4.55 19.09 -8.17
N GLN A 245 -5.57 18.33 -7.75
CA GLN A 245 -5.87 18.05 -6.35
C GLN A 245 -4.92 17.01 -5.73
N MET A 246 -4.28 16.18 -6.55
CA MET A 246 -3.43 15.08 -6.10
C MET A 246 -1.93 15.39 -6.15
N GLU A 247 -1.51 16.27 -7.08
CA GLU A 247 -0.09 16.51 -7.35
C GLU A 247 0.17 18.01 -7.60
N THR A 248 1.13 18.55 -6.85
CA THR A 248 1.52 19.97 -6.89
C THR A 248 2.62 20.24 -7.90
N ASN A 249 3.47 19.24 -8.20
CA ASN A 249 4.49 19.34 -9.24
C ASN A 249 3.82 19.34 -10.64
N PRO A 250 3.99 20.41 -11.46
CA PRO A 250 3.31 20.53 -12.75
C PRO A 250 3.61 19.40 -13.74
N THR A 251 4.86 18.92 -13.77
CA THR A 251 5.31 17.84 -14.64
C THR A 251 4.65 16.52 -14.25
N LYS A 252 4.79 16.13 -12.96
CA LYS A 252 4.14 14.92 -12.43
C LYS A 252 2.63 14.97 -12.59
N ARG A 253 2.00 16.13 -12.36
CA ARG A 253 0.55 16.33 -12.56
C ARG A 253 0.11 16.04 -13.98
N LYS A 254 0.82 16.56 -14.99
CA LYS A 254 0.49 16.32 -16.41
C LYS A 254 0.63 14.84 -16.79
N ARG A 255 1.63 14.15 -16.22
CA ARG A 255 1.82 12.71 -16.41
C ARG A 255 0.72 11.90 -15.72
N LEU A 256 0.39 12.24 -14.47
CA LEU A 256 -0.73 11.66 -13.72
C LEU A 256 -2.06 11.82 -14.47
N GLN A 257 -2.34 13.02 -14.99
CA GLN A 257 -3.55 13.26 -15.77
C GLN A 257 -3.65 12.31 -16.98
N ARG A 258 -2.58 12.22 -17.80
CA ARG A 258 -2.55 11.33 -18.98
C ARG A 258 -2.74 9.86 -18.61
N TRP A 259 -2.14 9.44 -17.50
CA TRP A 259 -2.36 8.09 -17.00
C TRP A 259 -3.81 7.89 -16.54
N LEU A 260 -4.37 8.83 -15.77
CA LEU A 260 -5.76 8.76 -15.32
C LEU A 260 -6.76 8.65 -16.48
N GLU A 261 -6.50 9.34 -17.59
CA GLU A 261 -7.34 9.30 -18.80
C GLU A 261 -7.37 7.93 -19.51
N THR A 262 -6.35 7.08 -19.33
CA THR A 262 -6.18 5.85 -20.11
C THR A 262 -6.04 4.57 -19.28
N ASN A 263 -5.87 4.68 -17.96
CA ASN A 263 -5.63 3.54 -17.09
C ASN A 263 -6.82 2.56 -17.07
N LYS A 264 -6.51 1.27 -16.93
CA LYS A 264 -7.49 0.19 -16.75
C LYS A 264 -7.56 -0.33 -15.31
N LEU A 265 -6.61 0.09 -14.46
CA LEU A 265 -6.48 -0.40 -13.09
C LEU A 265 -7.62 0.11 -12.20
N LEU A 266 -7.93 1.41 -12.24
CA LEU A 266 -8.97 2.00 -11.38
C LEU A 266 -10.38 1.52 -11.77
N PRO A 267 -10.76 1.42 -13.05
CA PRO A 267 -12.01 0.77 -13.44
C PRO A 267 -12.12 -0.68 -12.93
N ARG A 268 -11.07 -1.49 -13.07
CA ARG A 268 -11.06 -2.86 -12.57
C ARG A 268 -11.20 -2.92 -11.05
N LEU A 269 -10.51 -2.03 -10.33
CA LEU A 269 -10.63 -1.90 -8.87
C LEU A 269 -12.05 -1.52 -8.45
N ARG A 270 -12.69 -0.56 -9.14
CA ARG A 270 -14.10 -0.20 -8.92
C ARG A 270 -15.01 -1.40 -9.07
N ASP A 271 -14.88 -2.13 -10.18
CA ASP A 271 -15.76 -3.27 -10.48
C ASP A 271 -15.63 -4.34 -9.40
N ALA A 272 -14.42 -4.66 -8.96
CA ALA A 272 -14.19 -5.56 -7.83
C ALA A 272 -14.79 -5.03 -6.51
N GLN A 273 -14.67 -3.73 -6.22
CA GLN A 273 -15.28 -3.12 -5.03
C GLN A 273 -16.82 -3.21 -5.01
N VAL A 274 -17.47 -3.19 -6.18
CA VAL A 274 -18.93 -3.28 -6.33
C VAL A 274 -19.39 -4.73 -6.27
N GLU A 275 -18.69 -5.63 -6.98
CA GLU A 275 -19.03 -7.05 -7.05
C GLU A 275 -18.94 -7.73 -5.67
N LEU A 276 -17.93 -7.36 -4.88
CA LEU A 276 -17.69 -7.93 -3.54
C LEU A 276 -18.60 -7.35 -2.44
N ASP A 277 -19.23 -6.20 -2.68
CA ASP A 277 -20.12 -5.57 -1.71
C ASP A 277 -21.27 -4.83 -2.42
N PRO A 278 -22.24 -5.59 -2.97
CA PRO A 278 -23.36 -5.01 -3.71
C PRO A 278 -24.45 -4.42 -2.79
N LYS A 279 -24.48 -4.79 -1.50
CA LYS A 279 -25.56 -4.43 -0.57
C LYS A 279 -25.14 -3.43 0.51
N GLY A 280 -23.84 -3.25 0.72
CA GLY A 280 -23.32 -2.39 1.77
C GLY A 280 -23.33 -3.06 3.15
N VAL A 281 -22.85 -2.31 4.14
CA VAL A 281 -22.54 -2.83 5.48
C VAL A 281 -23.76 -3.19 6.33
N PHE A 282 -24.97 -2.72 6.01
CA PHE A 282 -26.17 -3.01 6.81
C PHE A 282 -26.90 -4.29 6.41
N GLU A 283 -26.75 -4.73 5.17
CA GLU A 283 -27.52 -5.84 4.59
C GLU A 283 -26.66 -7.08 4.30
N THR A 284 -25.33 -6.96 4.40
CA THR A 284 -24.40 -8.07 4.18
C THR A 284 -24.18 -8.82 5.48
N ASP A 285 -24.12 -10.16 5.43
CA ASP A 285 -23.62 -10.92 6.57
C ASP A 285 -22.15 -10.57 6.77
N LEU A 286 -21.86 -9.91 7.89
CA LEU A 286 -20.55 -9.33 8.13
C LEU A 286 -19.48 -10.41 8.34
N SER A 287 -19.85 -11.67 8.62
CA SER A 287 -18.90 -12.79 8.65
C SER A 287 -18.36 -13.15 7.25
N GLU A 288 -18.94 -12.62 6.17
CA GLU A 288 -18.51 -12.91 4.81
C GLU A 288 -17.14 -12.29 4.48
N GLU A 289 -16.29 -13.07 3.82
CA GLU A 289 -14.97 -12.61 3.38
C GLU A 289 -15.06 -11.51 2.31
N ASN A 290 -16.15 -11.49 1.53
CA ASN A 290 -16.34 -10.55 0.43
C ASN A 290 -16.39 -9.10 0.92
N ILE A 291 -17.15 -8.79 1.97
CA ILE A 291 -17.20 -7.42 2.51
C ILE A 291 -15.84 -6.99 3.09
N ARG A 292 -15.12 -7.91 3.74
CA ARG A 292 -13.76 -7.65 4.24
C ARG A 292 -12.78 -7.37 3.11
N LEU A 293 -12.90 -8.11 2.00
CA LEU A 293 -12.08 -7.89 0.82
C LEU A 293 -12.46 -6.58 0.12
N ALA A 294 -13.74 -6.25 -0.02
CA ALA A 294 -14.20 -4.97 -0.54
C ALA A 294 -13.61 -3.80 0.29
N MET A 295 -13.66 -3.89 1.62
CA MET A 295 -13.07 -2.90 2.53
C MET A 295 -11.54 -2.85 2.45
N THR A 296 -10.89 -3.96 2.09
CA THR A 296 -9.45 -4.01 1.78
C THR A 296 -9.16 -3.21 0.52
N LEU A 297 -9.90 -3.47 -0.56
CA LEU A 297 -9.78 -2.76 -1.85
C LEU A 297 -10.12 -1.26 -1.76
N ARG A 298 -10.95 -0.85 -0.80
CA ARG A 298 -11.29 0.57 -0.55
C ARG A 298 -10.24 1.32 0.28
N ASP A 299 -9.28 0.61 0.87
CA ASP A 299 -8.20 1.20 1.67
C ASP A 299 -6.80 0.81 1.18
N CYS A 300 -6.72 0.23 -0.03
CA CYS A 300 -5.46 -0.03 -0.72
C CYS A 300 -4.77 1.27 -1.14
N THR A 301 -3.53 1.11 -1.60
CA THR A 301 -2.68 2.20 -2.08
C THR A 301 -2.33 1.95 -3.54
N VAL A 302 -2.41 2.99 -4.38
CA VAL A 302 -1.91 2.96 -5.76
C VAL A 302 -0.51 3.56 -5.76
N PHE A 303 0.46 2.77 -6.24
CA PHE A 303 1.82 3.21 -6.54
C PHE A 303 1.94 3.40 -8.05
N LEU A 304 2.26 4.61 -8.47
CA LEU A 304 2.49 4.95 -9.86
C LEU A 304 3.96 5.35 -10.03
N ARG A 305 4.77 4.46 -10.63
CA ARG A 305 6.19 4.69 -10.89
C ARG A 305 6.36 5.26 -12.28
N LEU A 306 6.86 6.48 -12.33
CA LEU A 306 7.08 7.26 -13.53
C LEU A 306 8.52 7.06 -14.00
N PRO A 307 8.75 6.71 -15.28
CA PRO A 307 10.09 6.63 -15.84
C PRO A 307 10.76 8.02 -15.87
N PRO A 308 12.09 8.11 -15.99
CA PRO A 308 12.79 9.39 -15.92
C PRO A 308 12.36 10.41 -16.99
N ASN A 309 12.01 9.93 -18.19
CA ASN A 309 11.59 10.80 -19.30
C ASN A 309 10.09 10.65 -19.60
N GLU A 310 9.43 11.79 -19.90
CA GLU A 310 8.00 11.79 -20.31
C GLU A 310 7.72 11.01 -21.60
N LYS A 311 8.71 10.86 -22.49
CA LYS A 311 8.58 10.09 -23.73
C LYS A 311 8.33 8.60 -23.44
N ASP A 312 8.79 8.15 -22.28
CA ASP A 312 8.71 6.76 -21.85
C ASP A 312 7.43 6.48 -21.04
N ASP A 313 6.47 7.43 -20.97
CA ASP A 313 5.23 7.29 -20.19
C ASP A 313 4.39 6.04 -20.53
N HIS A 314 4.60 5.45 -21.71
CA HIS A 314 4.00 4.16 -22.08
C HIS A 314 4.50 2.97 -21.22
N THR A 315 5.59 3.16 -20.46
CA THR A 315 6.17 2.19 -19.52
C THR A 315 5.83 2.47 -18.06
N ILE A 316 4.96 3.46 -17.79
CA ILE A 316 4.50 3.76 -16.43
C ILE A 316 3.95 2.48 -15.79
N GLU A 317 4.49 2.17 -14.62
CA GLU A 317 4.07 1.03 -13.83
C GLU A 317 3.08 1.47 -12.76
N ALA A 318 1.92 0.82 -12.70
CA ALA A 318 0.88 1.12 -11.74
C ALA A 318 0.49 -0.15 -10.96
N ARG A 319 0.69 -0.13 -9.64
CA ARG A 319 0.42 -1.29 -8.78
C ARG A 319 -0.43 -0.94 -7.56
N LEU A 320 -1.33 -1.84 -7.19
CA LEU A 320 -2.05 -1.79 -5.92
C LEU A 320 -1.22 -2.48 -4.82
N GLY A 321 -1.00 -1.78 -3.72
CA GLY A 321 -0.43 -2.33 -2.48
C GLY A 321 -1.37 -2.16 -1.28
N ASP A 322 -0.91 -2.56 -0.10
CA ASP A 322 -1.69 -2.58 1.16
C ASP A 322 -2.98 -3.41 1.08
N LEU A 323 -2.85 -4.63 0.54
CA LEU A 323 -3.96 -5.55 0.27
C LEU A 323 -4.11 -6.65 1.34
N ASP A 324 -3.77 -6.36 2.60
CA ASP A 324 -4.05 -7.27 3.71
C ASP A 324 -5.54 -7.29 4.00
N LEU A 325 -6.13 -8.49 4.04
CA LEU A 325 -7.55 -8.67 4.37
C LEU A 325 -7.88 -8.01 5.71
N LYS A 326 -8.87 -7.11 5.72
CA LYS A 326 -9.29 -6.42 6.95
C LYS A 326 -9.81 -7.40 8.01
N SER A 327 -9.54 -7.12 9.28
CA SER A 327 -10.07 -7.89 10.43
C SER A 327 -11.57 -7.66 10.63
N GLU A 328 -12.22 -8.66 11.20
CA GLU A 328 -13.63 -8.63 11.64
C GLU A 328 -13.83 -7.62 12.78
N ASP A 329 -12.79 -7.35 13.58
CA ASP A 329 -12.83 -6.34 14.66
C ASP A 329 -13.10 -4.91 14.15
N LYS A 330 -13.10 -4.69 12.83
CA LYS A 330 -13.42 -3.40 12.20
C LYS A 330 -14.89 -3.25 11.84
N PHE A 331 -15.72 -4.27 12.01
CA PHE A 331 -17.13 -4.25 11.61
C PHE A 331 -17.93 -3.18 12.33
N ASP A 332 -17.88 -3.15 13.66
CA ASP A 332 -18.59 -2.14 14.46
C ASP A 332 -18.17 -0.73 14.05
N TYR A 333 -16.89 -0.54 13.76
CA TYR A 333 -16.38 0.73 13.26
C TYR A 333 -16.96 1.10 11.89
N TRP A 334 -17.10 0.15 10.96
CA TRP A 334 -17.68 0.41 9.64
C TRP A 334 -19.17 0.71 9.72
N LEU A 335 -19.93 -0.07 10.50
CA LEU A 335 -21.35 0.14 10.75
C LEU A 335 -21.60 1.52 11.38
N LEU A 336 -20.88 1.83 12.47
CA LEU A 336 -21.00 3.10 13.18
C LEU A 336 -20.65 4.27 12.26
N THR A 337 -19.55 4.15 11.51
CA THR A 337 -19.15 5.20 10.56
C THR A 337 -20.24 5.43 9.52
N GLU A 338 -20.77 4.37 8.90
CA GLU A 338 -21.79 4.51 7.87
C GLU A 338 -23.08 5.11 8.43
N LYS A 339 -23.51 4.64 9.60
CA LYS A 339 -24.70 5.14 10.30
C LYS A 339 -24.57 6.63 10.61
N GLN A 340 -23.43 7.07 11.14
CA GLN A 340 -23.19 8.48 11.45
C GLN A 340 -23.23 9.36 10.19
N LEU A 341 -22.64 8.91 9.07
CA LEU A 341 -22.68 9.68 7.82
C LEU A 341 -24.11 9.88 7.28
N ILE A 342 -24.99 8.92 7.52
CA ILE A 342 -26.40 8.96 7.13
C ILE A 342 -27.20 9.82 8.12
N ASP A 343 -27.18 9.44 9.39
CA ASP A 343 -28.03 10.02 10.44
C ASP A 343 -27.70 11.51 10.67
N GLU A 344 -26.43 11.91 10.51
CA GLU A 344 -26.00 13.30 10.67
C GLU A 344 -26.09 14.11 9.37
N GLY A 345 -26.61 13.54 8.27
CA GLY A 345 -26.90 14.27 7.03
C GLY A 345 -25.70 14.59 6.13
N TRP A 346 -24.52 14.03 6.40
CA TRP A 346 -23.29 14.30 5.65
C TRP A 346 -23.35 13.89 4.19
N TYR A 347 -24.10 12.83 3.87
CA TYR A 347 -24.34 12.42 2.48
C TYR A 347 -25.16 13.44 1.70
N THR A 348 -26.22 13.99 2.31
CA THR A 348 -27.22 14.83 1.62
C THR A 348 -26.91 16.32 1.70
N GLY A 349 -25.91 16.73 2.48
CA GLY A 349 -25.62 18.14 2.75
C GLY A 349 -26.56 18.77 3.78
N ASN A 350 -27.25 17.94 4.57
CA ASN A 350 -28.21 18.37 5.58
C ASN A 350 -27.61 18.33 7.00
N GLU A 351 -26.29 18.25 7.11
CA GLU A 351 -25.61 18.42 8.40
C GLU A 351 -25.99 19.75 9.09
N ASN A 352 -25.79 19.81 10.41
CA ASN A 352 -26.07 20.99 11.22
C ASN A 352 -25.47 22.25 10.56
N GLN A 353 -26.25 23.33 10.50
CA GLN A 353 -25.85 24.57 9.84
C GLN A 353 -24.50 25.12 10.32
N GLN A 354 -24.16 24.93 11.60
CA GLN A 354 -22.87 25.35 12.17
C GLN A 354 -21.68 24.50 11.70
N LEU A 355 -21.93 23.27 11.25
CA LEU A 355 -20.92 22.30 10.81
C LEU A 355 -20.87 22.15 9.28
N ARG A 356 -21.73 22.88 8.56
CA ARG A 356 -21.94 22.71 7.12
C ARG A 356 -20.64 22.91 6.33
N GLN A 357 -20.36 21.95 5.45
CA GLN A 357 -19.19 22.00 4.58
C GLN A 357 -19.60 22.25 3.12
N PRO A 358 -18.67 22.74 2.26
CA PRO A 358 -18.91 22.83 0.82
C PRO A 358 -19.30 21.48 0.20
N ILE A 359 -20.05 21.53 -0.90
CA ILE A 359 -20.45 20.35 -1.68
C ILE A 359 -19.73 20.40 -3.04
N ASN A 360 -18.56 19.75 -3.10
CA ASN A 360 -17.71 19.71 -4.29
C ASN A 360 -17.63 18.31 -4.93
N CYS A 361 -18.57 17.43 -4.58
CA CYS A 361 -18.53 16.04 -4.99
C CYS A 361 -19.02 15.86 -6.44
N ALA A 362 -18.55 14.82 -7.13
CA ALA A 362 -19.01 14.46 -8.46
C ALA A 362 -20.54 14.26 -8.54
N LEU A 363 -21.17 13.75 -7.47
CA LEU A 363 -22.61 13.51 -7.44
C LEU A 363 -23.44 14.80 -7.50
N SER A 364 -22.95 15.90 -6.93
CA SER A 364 -23.68 17.17 -6.96
C SER A 364 -23.53 17.91 -8.29
N GLN A 365 -22.47 17.63 -9.06
CA GLN A 365 -22.26 18.21 -10.38
C GLN A 365 -23.30 17.71 -11.41
N GLN A 366 -23.85 16.51 -11.20
CA GLN A 366 -24.90 15.94 -12.04
C GLN A 366 -26.27 16.64 -11.90
N TYR A 367 -26.49 17.38 -10.80
CA TYR A 367 -27.74 18.13 -10.58
C TYR A 367 -27.75 19.49 -11.28
N ILE A 368 -26.59 20.15 -11.41
CA ILE A 368 -26.48 21.47 -12.06
C ILE A 368 -26.77 21.38 -13.57
N SER A 369 -26.44 20.25 -14.21
CA SER A 369 -26.71 20.00 -15.63
C SER A 369 -28.17 19.69 -15.95
N LEU A 370 -28.99 19.30 -14.97
CA LEU A 370 -30.42 19.00 -15.20
C LEU A 370 -31.29 20.25 -15.04
N ASP A 371 -30.98 21.11 -14.07
CA ASP A 371 -31.70 22.38 -13.89
C ASP A 371 -31.42 23.39 -15.03
N SER A 372 -30.26 23.29 -15.69
CA SER A 372 -29.94 24.12 -16.85
C SER A 372 -30.55 23.64 -18.17
N ALA A 373 -31.12 22.43 -18.21
CA ALA A 373 -31.83 21.88 -19.36
C ALA A 373 -33.36 22.02 -19.25
N SER A 374 -33.88 22.36 -18.07
CA SER A 374 -35.30 22.69 -17.85
C SER A 374 -35.65 24.16 -18.12
N ASP A 375 -34.64 25.00 -18.33
CA ASP A 375 -34.77 26.44 -18.64
C ASP A 375 -34.40 26.79 -20.10
N SER A 376 -34.32 25.79 -20.99
CA SER A 376 -34.03 25.97 -22.43
C SER A 376 -35.17 25.52 -23.34
#